data_AF-A0A3R7REK3-F1
#
_entry.id   AF-A0A3R7REK3-F1
#
_cell.length_a   1.000
_cell.length_b   1.000
_cell.length_c   1.000
_cell.angle_alpha   90.00
_cell.angle_beta   90.00
_cell.angle_gamma   90.00
#
_symmetry.space_group_name_H-M   'P 1'
#
loop_
_entity.id
_entity.type
_entity.pdbx_description
1 polymer ?
#
loop_
_entity_poly.entity_id
_entity_poly.type
_entity_poly.pdbx_seq_one_letter_code
_entity_poly.pdbx_strand_id
1 'polypeptide(L)'
;MQMVCEAQRQYLTAHITQLYANTNPAELWGSIVKYRERNNTDALDTVESYDELRLSYIGFRKVVYSIIFHVSPEEENQASAEEREARKSLYFNHPFLSPATFLAFPRAQDGTIAAVPMYAFAAKRLLLYRMRIELELVARVLPPALQDPVTRVTHLLVCPPSASSPLSNGLTQEDIETFLYELLPNLRLVRDMPPWMQPYYLCHASRKFMFMCDTRRTGAISIESMMKSDVFSELLRIFESDANDAIAAFTEGCAVDVAATLVSADAAEDDTIPALVLFYEGEGNDKDDMYVIKTLTGNVVLKVRRSQLYWNSGSTDFLQPDVLCMDNWFSLALMARIYEHFTSLDIDGDGVLTVDELARYSDGSFTRLVIDRTFECHVPHSGKRHVMDYKTYLDFVIATEHAATLPAMKYIWSILDLEETKSFVTIETLRCFCKEIAKELIANGLMTDISAQSILSELIDMINPKWHEWVELDDIVRSGHQATVLPILLSYRNFYAYDCREQTAAVANDEYA
;
A
#
# COMPACT_ATOMS: atom_id res chain seq x y z
N MET A 1 13.95 28.92 -10.72
CA MET A 1 13.57 27.49 -10.80
C MET A 1 12.72 27.05 -9.61
N GLN A 2 12.95 27.49 -8.36
CA GLN A 2 11.98 27.27 -7.27
C GLN A 2 10.60 27.88 -7.58
N MET A 3 10.57 29.07 -8.18
CA MET A 3 9.35 29.66 -8.74
C MET A 3 8.66 28.79 -9.80
N VAL A 4 9.39 27.89 -10.47
CA VAL A 4 8.83 27.01 -11.52
C VAL A 4 8.06 25.86 -10.87
N CYS A 5 8.60 25.23 -9.82
CA CYS A 5 7.90 24.19 -9.07
C CYS A 5 6.63 24.76 -8.39
N GLU A 6 6.73 25.97 -7.82
CA GLU A 6 5.58 26.64 -7.20
C GLU A 6 4.54 27.04 -8.26
N ALA A 7 4.96 27.59 -9.40
CA ALA A 7 4.06 27.90 -10.51
C ALA A 7 3.41 26.64 -11.09
N GLN A 8 4.12 25.52 -11.15
CA GLN A 8 3.57 24.23 -11.57
C GLN A 8 2.49 23.76 -10.59
N ARG A 9 2.73 23.84 -9.28
CA ARG A 9 1.71 23.50 -8.28
C ARG A 9 0.49 24.40 -8.41
N GLN A 10 0.68 25.72 -8.48
CA GLN A 10 -0.41 26.68 -8.69
C GLN A 10 -1.20 26.40 -9.97
N TYR A 11 -0.50 26.06 -11.05
CA TYR A 11 -1.13 25.67 -12.31
C TYR A 11 -1.97 24.40 -12.14
N LEU A 12 -1.43 23.35 -11.53
CA LEU A 12 -2.15 22.10 -11.28
C LEU A 12 -3.37 22.33 -10.38
N THR A 13 -3.22 23.06 -9.28
CA THR A 13 -4.32 23.40 -8.37
C THR A 13 -5.43 24.17 -9.09
N ALA A 14 -5.10 25.10 -9.97
CA ALA A 14 -6.09 25.86 -10.74
C ALA A 14 -6.83 25.02 -11.81
N HIS A 15 -6.24 23.91 -12.26
CA HIS A 15 -6.77 23.10 -13.36
C HIS A 15 -7.21 21.69 -12.95
N ILE A 16 -7.07 21.31 -11.67
CA ILE A 16 -7.35 19.94 -11.20
C ILE A 16 -8.78 19.49 -11.51
N THR A 17 -9.77 20.37 -11.32
CA THR A 17 -11.18 20.07 -11.62
C THR A 17 -11.39 19.71 -13.08
N GLN A 18 -10.74 20.44 -14.01
CA GLN A 18 -10.84 20.17 -15.43
C GLN A 18 -10.09 18.89 -15.81
N LEU A 19 -8.92 18.66 -15.20
CA LEU A 19 -8.18 17.41 -15.37
C LEU A 19 -9.01 16.22 -14.91
N TYR A 20 -9.75 16.36 -13.81
CA TYR A 20 -10.57 15.30 -13.23
C TYR A 20 -11.78 15.00 -14.12
N ALA A 21 -12.47 16.02 -14.63
CA ALA A 21 -13.51 15.82 -15.64
C ALA A 21 -13.00 14.99 -16.84
N ASN A 22 -11.85 15.37 -17.40
CA ASN A 22 -11.28 14.71 -18.59
C ASN A 22 -10.77 13.28 -18.36
N THR A 23 -10.71 12.83 -17.11
CA THR A 23 -10.13 11.54 -16.72
C THR A 23 -11.14 10.64 -16.01
N ASN A 24 -12.43 10.98 -16.05
CA ASN A 24 -13.49 10.27 -15.36
C ASN A 24 -13.77 8.88 -15.98
N PRO A 25 -13.54 7.77 -15.24
CA PRO A 25 -13.76 6.43 -15.78
C PRO A 25 -15.24 6.16 -16.08
N ALA A 26 -16.18 6.73 -15.32
CA ALA A 26 -17.61 6.56 -15.59
C ALA A 26 -18.02 7.28 -16.88
N GLU A 27 -17.54 8.50 -17.11
CA GLU A 27 -17.79 9.24 -18.37
C GLU A 27 -17.12 8.56 -19.57
N LEU A 28 -15.92 8.00 -19.38
CA LEU A 28 -15.25 7.21 -20.40
C LEU A 28 -16.11 6.00 -20.78
N TRP A 29 -16.59 5.24 -19.80
CA TRP A 29 -17.44 4.08 -20.05
C TRP A 29 -18.77 4.47 -20.71
N GLY A 30 -19.45 5.50 -20.19
CA GLY A 30 -20.69 6.02 -20.75
C GLY A 30 -20.52 6.49 -22.20
N SER A 31 -19.39 7.13 -22.51
CA SER A 31 -19.05 7.54 -23.88
C SER A 31 -18.77 6.35 -24.80
N ILE A 32 -18.06 5.33 -24.32
CA ILE A 32 -17.81 4.07 -25.06
C ILE A 32 -19.14 3.39 -25.39
N VAL A 33 -20.03 3.24 -24.40
CA VAL A 33 -21.35 2.66 -24.60
C VAL A 33 -22.15 3.49 -25.62
N LYS A 34 -22.10 4.83 -25.55
CA LYS A 34 -22.81 5.72 -26.48
C LYS A 34 -22.32 5.61 -27.93
N TYR A 35 -21.01 5.50 -28.16
CA TYR A 35 -20.41 5.53 -29.50
C TYR A 35 -19.90 4.16 -29.99
N ARG A 36 -20.36 3.08 -29.37
CA ARG A 36 -20.08 1.69 -29.78
C ARG A 36 -20.55 1.40 -31.19
N GLU A 37 -19.96 0.38 -31.80
CA GLU A 37 -20.48 -0.21 -33.02
C GLU A 37 -21.81 -0.93 -32.73
N ARG A 38 -22.84 -0.71 -33.55
CA ARG A 38 -24.14 -1.36 -33.42
C ARG A 38 -24.34 -2.32 -34.59
N ASN A 39 -24.66 -3.59 -34.30
CA ASN A 39 -25.07 -4.53 -35.34
C ASN A 39 -26.50 -4.18 -35.80
N ASN A 40 -26.68 -3.98 -37.10
CA ASN A 40 -27.97 -3.61 -37.72
C ASN A 40 -29.06 -4.70 -37.65
N THR A 41 -28.81 -5.84 -36.99
CA THR A 41 -29.68 -7.01 -37.01
C THR A 41 -30.68 -7.10 -35.86
N ASP A 42 -30.46 -6.40 -34.74
CA ASP A 42 -31.36 -6.47 -33.58
C ASP A 42 -32.18 -5.19 -33.42
N ALA A 43 -33.51 -5.34 -33.56
CA ALA A 43 -34.48 -4.27 -33.40
C ALA A 43 -34.67 -3.81 -31.93
N LEU A 44 -34.10 -4.57 -30.97
CA LEU A 44 -33.93 -4.17 -29.58
C LEU A 44 -32.43 -4.02 -29.31
N ASP A 45 -32.01 -2.81 -28.92
CA ASP A 45 -30.63 -2.47 -28.56
C ASP A 45 -30.28 -3.00 -27.15
N THR A 46 -30.48 -4.30 -26.91
CA THR A 46 -30.19 -4.98 -25.64
C THR A 46 -28.75 -5.49 -25.66
N VAL A 47 -27.90 -4.90 -24.84
CA VAL A 47 -26.55 -5.42 -24.56
C VAL A 47 -26.71 -6.60 -23.60
N GLU A 48 -26.63 -7.82 -24.10
CA GLU A 48 -26.73 -9.04 -23.27
C GLU A 48 -25.46 -9.25 -22.42
N SER A 49 -24.29 -8.86 -22.95
CA SER A 49 -23.02 -8.86 -22.23
C SER A 49 -22.11 -7.69 -22.64
N TYR A 50 -21.44 -7.09 -21.66
CA TYR A 50 -20.46 -6.02 -21.90
C TYR A 50 -19.23 -6.49 -22.70
N ASP A 51 -18.94 -7.79 -22.71
CA ASP A 51 -17.82 -8.37 -23.46
C ASP A 51 -18.03 -8.37 -24.98
N GLU A 52 -19.27 -8.19 -25.43
CA GLU A 52 -19.62 -8.11 -26.85
C GLU A 52 -19.47 -6.70 -27.42
N LEU A 53 -19.25 -5.70 -26.55
CA LEU A 53 -19.12 -4.31 -26.97
C LEU A 53 -17.88 -4.12 -27.84
N ARG A 54 -18.12 -3.63 -29.05
CA ARG A 54 -17.09 -3.33 -30.05
C ARG A 54 -17.03 -1.86 -30.38
N LEU A 55 -15.82 -1.39 -30.71
CA LEU A 55 -15.55 0.00 -31.02
C LEU A 55 -14.84 0.09 -32.37
N SER A 56 -15.46 0.75 -33.35
CA SER A 56 -14.79 1.16 -34.58
C SER A 56 -13.89 2.37 -34.34
N TYR A 57 -12.96 2.64 -35.26
CA TYR A 57 -12.09 3.81 -35.15
C TYR A 57 -12.88 5.14 -35.13
N ILE A 58 -13.99 5.20 -35.87
CA ILE A 58 -14.88 6.37 -35.88
C ILE A 58 -15.56 6.53 -34.52
N GLY A 59 -16.06 5.43 -33.94
CA GLY A 59 -16.59 5.40 -32.59
C GLY A 59 -15.57 5.88 -31.57
N PHE A 60 -14.36 5.31 -31.59
CA PHE A 60 -13.25 5.70 -30.72
C PHE A 60 -12.94 7.20 -30.83
N ARG A 61 -12.83 7.75 -32.04
CA ARG A 61 -12.61 9.19 -32.20
C ARG A 61 -13.72 10.02 -31.54
N LYS A 62 -14.99 9.63 -31.67
CA LYS A 62 -16.11 10.32 -31.01
C LYS A 62 -16.03 10.24 -29.48
N VAL A 63 -15.66 9.07 -28.94
CA VAL A 63 -15.41 8.90 -27.50
C VAL A 63 -14.36 9.90 -27.02
N VAL A 64 -13.20 9.93 -27.69
CA VAL A 64 -12.09 10.79 -27.28
C VAL A 64 -12.44 12.27 -27.38
N TYR A 65 -13.13 12.68 -28.45
CA TYR A 65 -13.56 14.08 -28.60
C TYR A 65 -14.59 14.49 -27.55
N SER A 66 -15.51 13.59 -27.19
CA SER A 66 -16.48 13.82 -26.13
C SER A 66 -15.82 14.01 -24.77
N ILE A 67 -14.75 13.26 -24.47
CA ILE A 67 -14.11 13.27 -23.15
C ILE A 67 -13.09 14.40 -23.01
N ILE A 68 -12.22 14.58 -24.01
CA ILE A 68 -11.10 15.52 -23.92
C ILE A 68 -11.57 16.95 -24.21
N PHE A 69 -12.46 17.12 -25.19
CA PHE A 69 -12.87 18.44 -25.66
C PHE A 69 -14.28 18.81 -25.20
N HIS A 70 -15.08 17.88 -24.67
CA HIS A 70 -16.49 18.09 -24.32
C HIS A 70 -17.32 18.58 -25.52
N VAL A 71 -17.03 18.04 -26.71
CA VAL A 71 -17.64 18.46 -27.98
C VAL A 71 -18.39 17.29 -28.62
N SER A 72 -19.62 17.56 -29.06
CA SER A 72 -20.43 16.62 -29.84
C SER A 72 -19.97 16.55 -31.31
N PRO A 73 -20.30 15.45 -32.03
CA PRO A 73 -19.96 15.35 -33.45
C PRO A 73 -20.54 16.49 -34.31
N GLU A 74 -21.67 17.07 -33.91
CA GLU A 74 -22.34 18.16 -34.62
C GLU A 74 -21.60 19.49 -34.41
N GLU A 75 -21.23 19.80 -33.16
CA GLU A 75 -20.45 20.99 -32.81
C GLU A 75 -19.05 20.96 -33.44
N GLU A 76 -18.42 19.78 -33.51
CA GLU A 76 -17.11 19.62 -34.20
C GLU A 76 -17.20 19.89 -35.70
N ASN A 77 -18.35 19.58 -36.33
CA ASN A 77 -18.57 19.86 -37.75
C ASN A 77 -18.85 21.36 -38.01
N GLN A 78 -19.39 22.07 -37.01
CA GLN A 78 -19.67 23.51 -37.07
C GLN A 78 -18.48 24.38 -36.66
N ALA A 79 -17.47 23.80 -36.01
CA ALA A 79 -16.26 24.48 -35.58
C ALA A 79 -15.41 25.00 -36.75
N SER A 80 -14.66 26.08 -36.49
CA SER A 80 -13.75 26.66 -37.48
C SER A 80 -12.63 25.70 -37.87
N ALA A 81 -12.03 25.90 -39.06
CA ALA A 81 -10.94 25.03 -39.53
C ALA A 81 -9.72 25.06 -38.59
N GLU A 82 -9.45 26.20 -37.95
CA GLU A 82 -8.35 26.38 -37.01
C GLU A 82 -8.56 25.57 -35.72
N GLU A 83 -9.76 25.66 -35.13
CA GLU A 83 -10.12 24.88 -33.92
C GLU A 83 -10.07 23.38 -34.17
N ARG A 84 -10.56 22.94 -35.34
CA ARG A 84 -10.55 21.53 -35.74
C ARG A 84 -9.13 20.99 -35.89
N GLU A 85 -8.22 21.75 -36.50
CA GLU A 85 -6.82 21.33 -36.64
C GLU A 85 -6.10 21.34 -35.29
N ALA A 86 -6.39 22.30 -34.40
CA ALA A 86 -5.84 22.32 -33.04
C ALA A 86 -6.29 21.09 -32.22
N ARG A 87 -7.58 20.77 -32.20
CA ARG A 87 -8.12 19.57 -31.53
C ARG A 87 -7.54 18.29 -32.11
N LYS A 88 -7.45 18.22 -33.44
CA LYS A 88 -6.84 17.08 -34.14
C LYS A 88 -5.38 16.90 -33.73
N SER A 89 -4.58 17.97 -33.71
CA SER A 89 -3.19 17.91 -33.25
C SER A 89 -3.07 17.36 -31.83
N LEU A 90 -3.93 17.82 -30.91
CA LEU A 90 -3.97 17.32 -29.53
C LEU A 90 -4.39 15.85 -29.46
N TYR A 91 -5.40 15.44 -30.24
CA TYR A 91 -5.84 14.05 -30.34
C TYR A 91 -4.74 13.10 -30.83
N PHE A 92 -3.99 13.48 -31.87
CA PHE A 92 -2.88 12.67 -32.39
C PHE A 92 -1.74 12.53 -31.38
N ASN A 93 -1.49 13.56 -30.58
CA ASN A 93 -0.42 13.59 -29.58
C ASN A 93 -0.86 13.11 -28.19
N HIS A 94 -2.12 12.73 -27.99
CA HIS A 94 -2.60 12.32 -26.68
C HIS A 94 -1.91 11.03 -26.21
N PRO A 95 -1.35 10.97 -24.99
CA PRO A 95 -0.49 9.86 -24.56
C PRO A 95 -1.23 8.52 -24.44
N PHE A 96 -2.54 8.54 -24.18
CA PHE A 96 -3.32 7.33 -23.85
C PHE A 96 -4.57 7.13 -24.72
N LEU A 97 -4.95 8.13 -25.51
CA LEU A 97 -6.22 8.17 -26.27
C LEU A 97 -5.96 8.69 -27.68
N SER A 98 -4.87 8.21 -28.29
CA SER A 98 -4.47 8.56 -29.64
C SER A 98 -4.82 7.45 -30.65
N PRO A 99 -4.80 7.76 -31.96
CA PRO A 99 -4.94 6.74 -33.00
C PRO A 99 -3.93 5.60 -32.88
N ALA A 100 -2.67 5.91 -32.51
CA ALA A 100 -1.64 4.91 -32.30
C ALA A 100 -2.02 3.92 -31.19
N THR A 101 -2.64 4.43 -30.11
CA THR A 101 -3.14 3.59 -29.01
C THR A 101 -4.25 2.65 -29.51
N PHE A 102 -5.24 3.17 -30.24
CA PHE A 102 -6.30 2.35 -30.83
C PHE A 102 -5.75 1.24 -31.72
N LEU A 103 -4.75 1.57 -32.56
CA LEU A 103 -4.15 0.62 -33.50
C LEU A 103 -3.30 -0.46 -32.83
N ALA A 104 -2.92 -0.31 -31.56
CA ALA A 104 -2.18 -1.31 -30.79
C ALA A 104 -3.06 -2.46 -30.31
N PHE A 105 -4.39 -2.31 -30.26
CA PHE A 105 -5.31 -3.36 -29.83
C PHE A 105 -5.55 -4.41 -30.94
N PRO A 106 -5.74 -5.69 -30.57
CA PRO A 106 -6.17 -6.73 -31.52
C PRO A 106 -7.49 -6.33 -32.19
N ARG A 107 -7.51 -6.39 -33.53
CA ARG A 107 -8.68 -6.04 -34.35
C ARG A 107 -9.39 -7.27 -34.87
N ALA A 108 -10.70 -7.20 -34.93
CA ALA A 108 -11.52 -8.19 -35.63
C ALA A 108 -11.49 -7.95 -37.16
N GLN A 109 -12.11 -8.87 -37.91
CA GLN A 109 -12.13 -8.84 -39.38
C GLN A 109 -12.87 -7.60 -39.93
N ASP A 110 -13.80 -7.04 -39.17
CA ASP A 110 -14.53 -5.80 -39.46
C ASP A 110 -13.73 -4.52 -39.11
N GLY A 111 -12.51 -4.66 -38.58
CA GLY A 111 -11.64 -3.54 -38.18
C GLY A 111 -11.97 -2.92 -36.82
N THR A 112 -12.92 -3.48 -36.07
CA THR A 112 -13.28 -3.04 -34.71
C THR A 112 -12.36 -3.65 -33.65
N ILE A 113 -12.36 -3.07 -32.46
CA ILE A 113 -11.67 -3.59 -31.27
C ILE A 113 -12.68 -3.88 -30.16
N ALA A 114 -12.31 -4.76 -29.22
CA ALA A 114 -13.09 -4.99 -28.00
C ALA A 114 -13.04 -3.76 -27.09
N ALA A 115 -14.20 -3.35 -26.57
CA ALA A 115 -14.35 -2.13 -25.77
C ALA A 115 -13.78 -2.29 -24.34
N VAL A 116 -14.03 -3.43 -23.68
CA VAL A 116 -13.60 -3.67 -22.28
C VAL A 116 -12.08 -3.59 -22.10
N PRO A 117 -11.23 -4.26 -22.92
CA PRO A 117 -9.78 -4.13 -22.79
C PRO A 117 -9.27 -2.71 -23.05
N MET A 118 -9.89 -1.98 -23.99
CA MET A 118 -9.54 -0.59 -24.27
C MET A 118 -9.91 0.31 -23.09
N TYR A 119 -11.10 0.12 -22.53
CA TYR A 119 -11.57 0.82 -21.33
C TYR A 119 -10.61 0.57 -20.16
N ALA A 120 -10.32 -0.68 -19.83
CA ALA A 120 -9.44 -1.04 -18.73
C ALA A 120 -8.04 -0.41 -18.88
N PHE A 121 -7.49 -0.42 -20.10
CA PHE A 121 -6.22 0.23 -20.40
C PHE A 121 -6.27 1.75 -20.18
N ALA A 122 -7.28 2.42 -20.73
CA ALA A 122 -7.42 3.87 -20.63
C ALA A 122 -7.72 4.30 -19.19
N ALA A 123 -8.71 3.69 -18.55
CA ALA A 123 -9.11 3.96 -17.17
C ALA A 123 -7.92 3.81 -16.21
N LYS A 124 -7.13 2.73 -16.32
CA LYS A 124 -5.93 2.54 -15.49
C LYS A 124 -4.91 3.67 -15.67
N ARG A 125 -4.65 4.09 -16.91
CA ARG A 125 -3.67 5.16 -17.18
C ARG A 125 -4.17 6.54 -16.73
N LEU A 126 -5.46 6.81 -16.88
CA LEU A 126 -6.09 8.03 -16.39
C LEU A 126 -6.06 8.09 -14.85
N LEU A 127 -6.33 6.96 -14.18
CA LEU A 127 -6.21 6.84 -12.72
C LEU A 127 -4.79 7.11 -12.25
N LEU A 128 -3.79 6.44 -12.84
CA LEU A 128 -2.38 6.68 -12.48
C LEU A 128 -1.97 8.14 -12.73
N TYR A 129 -2.48 8.75 -13.80
CA TYR A 129 -2.24 10.16 -14.07
C TYR A 129 -2.84 11.08 -13.00
N ARG A 130 -4.07 10.82 -12.54
CA ARG A 130 -4.70 11.55 -11.41
C ARG A 130 -3.89 11.40 -10.13
N MET A 131 -3.54 10.17 -9.76
CA MET A 131 -2.75 9.89 -8.56
C MET A 131 -1.40 10.60 -8.59
N ARG A 132 -0.78 10.67 -9.78
CA ARG A 132 0.46 11.43 -9.95
C ARG A 132 0.27 12.92 -9.69
N ILE A 133 -0.82 13.51 -10.18
CA ILE A 133 -1.11 14.93 -9.95
C ILE A 133 -1.27 15.21 -8.45
N GLU A 134 -2.04 14.38 -7.73
CA GLU A 134 -2.20 14.52 -6.28
C GLU A 134 -0.86 14.43 -5.54
N LEU A 135 -0.02 13.46 -5.91
CA LEU A 135 1.33 13.35 -5.37
C LEU A 135 2.19 14.59 -5.68
N GLU A 136 2.09 15.16 -6.89
CA GLU A 136 2.80 16.39 -7.25
C GLU A 136 2.30 17.61 -6.45
N LEU A 137 1.02 17.64 -6.06
CA LEU A 137 0.46 18.71 -5.24
C LEU A 137 1.01 18.67 -3.80
N VAL A 138 1.08 17.48 -3.20
CA VAL A 138 1.59 17.34 -1.81
C VAL A 138 3.11 17.35 -1.71
N ALA A 139 3.86 17.02 -2.77
CA ALA A 139 5.32 16.89 -2.71
C ALA A 139 6.04 18.21 -2.37
N ARG A 140 6.79 18.25 -1.26
CA ARG A 140 7.47 19.47 -0.77
C ARG A 140 8.99 19.47 -0.96
N VAL A 141 9.64 18.32 -1.15
CA VAL A 141 11.10 18.25 -1.22
C VAL A 141 11.60 18.71 -2.57
N LEU A 142 12.32 19.83 -2.63
CA LEU A 142 12.86 20.35 -3.89
C LEU A 142 13.88 19.37 -4.52
N PRO A 143 13.96 19.29 -5.85
CA PRO A 143 15.03 18.56 -6.53
C PRO A 143 16.43 19.00 -6.07
N PRO A 144 17.42 18.08 -5.97
CA PRO A 144 18.81 18.40 -5.61
C PRO A 144 19.47 19.47 -6.47
N ALA A 145 19.02 19.61 -7.72
CA ALA A 145 19.46 20.65 -8.64
C ALA A 145 19.02 22.06 -8.23
N LEU A 146 17.98 22.17 -7.40
CA LEU A 146 17.34 23.42 -6.96
C LEU A 146 17.61 23.76 -5.49
N GLN A 147 18.23 22.85 -4.73
CA GLN A 147 18.60 23.07 -3.33
C GLN A 147 19.90 23.89 -3.24
N ASP A 148 19.94 24.81 -2.27
CA ASP A 148 21.14 25.62 -2.00
C ASP A 148 22.29 24.69 -1.55
N PRO A 149 23.48 24.74 -2.20
CA PRO A 149 24.63 23.95 -1.79
C PRO A 149 25.05 24.12 -0.32
N VAL A 150 24.68 25.22 0.34
CA VAL A 150 24.94 25.45 1.78
C VAL A 150 23.96 24.70 2.69
N THR A 151 22.73 24.46 2.23
CA THR A 151 21.72 23.62 2.95
C THR A 151 21.84 22.14 2.62
N ARG A 152 22.78 21.74 1.76
CA ARG A 152 23.18 20.34 1.59
C ARG A 152 23.89 19.88 2.86
N VAL A 153 23.10 19.56 3.88
CA VAL A 153 23.60 18.97 5.12
C VAL A 153 24.42 17.74 4.77
N THR A 154 25.66 17.79 5.20
CA THR A 154 26.69 16.75 5.16
C THR A 154 26.12 15.39 5.57
N HIS A 155 26.42 14.36 4.76
CA HIS A 155 26.22 12.91 4.98
C HIS A 155 25.02 12.18 4.32
N LEU A 156 24.09 12.85 3.62
CA LEU A 156 23.03 12.15 2.88
C LEU A 156 23.20 12.27 1.35
N LEU A 157 23.27 11.13 0.67
CA LEU A 157 23.26 11.05 -0.80
C LEU A 157 21.85 11.34 -1.32
N VAL A 158 21.54 12.61 -1.60
CA VAL A 158 20.25 13.00 -2.16
C VAL A 158 20.22 12.70 -3.67
N CYS A 159 19.30 11.84 -4.10
CA CYS A 159 19.06 11.57 -5.52
C CYS A 159 17.97 12.46 -6.08
N PRO A 160 17.89 12.63 -7.42
CA PRO A 160 16.79 13.37 -8.02
C PRO A 160 15.45 12.74 -7.62
N PRO A 161 14.48 13.55 -7.15
CA PRO A 161 13.16 13.10 -6.71
C PRO A 161 12.27 12.59 -7.84
N SER A 162 12.71 12.65 -9.10
CA SER A 162 12.10 11.89 -10.19
C SER A 162 13.08 11.84 -11.35
N ALA A 163 13.23 10.65 -11.95
CA ALA A 163 14.09 10.44 -13.10
C ALA A 163 13.39 10.89 -14.39
N SER A 164 12.09 10.63 -14.47
CA SER A 164 11.23 11.04 -15.59
C SER A 164 10.82 12.52 -15.55
N SER A 165 10.82 13.14 -14.37
CA SER A 165 10.52 14.57 -14.19
C SER A 165 11.55 15.23 -13.25
N PRO A 166 12.72 15.63 -13.75
CA PRO A 166 13.82 16.16 -12.92
C PRO A 166 13.49 17.45 -12.16
N LEU A 167 12.35 18.09 -12.48
CA LEU A 167 11.83 19.27 -11.79
C LEU A 167 10.70 18.96 -10.79
N SER A 168 10.22 17.71 -10.73
CA SER A 168 9.21 17.27 -9.76
C SER A 168 9.81 17.26 -8.36
N ASN A 169 9.04 17.67 -7.35
CA ASN A 169 9.45 17.53 -5.96
C ASN A 169 9.41 16.05 -5.51
N GLY A 170 10.13 15.75 -4.43
CA GLY A 170 10.09 14.47 -3.72
C GLY A 170 9.09 14.49 -2.56
N LEU A 171 8.76 13.30 -2.08
CA LEU A 171 7.76 13.05 -1.04
C LEU A 171 8.45 12.67 0.26
N THR A 172 8.22 13.44 1.32
CA THR A 172 8.52 13.01 2.69
C THR A 172 7.45 12.05 3.22
N GLN A 173 7.68 11.46 4.39
CA GLN A 173 6.64 10.66 5.07
C GLN A 173 5.37 11.50 5.31
N GLU A 174 5.50 12.75 5.75
CA GLU A 174 4.36 13.66 6.00
C GLU A 174 3.58 13.98 4.70
N ASP A 175 4.28 14.14 3.58
CA ASP A 175 3.62 14.35 2.28
C ASP A 175 2.80 13.10 1.87
N ILE A 176 3.33 11.90 2.14
CA ILE A 176 2.62 10.63 1.88
C ILE A 176 1.42 10.48 2.82
N GLU A 177 1.57 10.81 4.11
CA GLU A 177 0.47 10.81 5.08
C GLU A 177 -0.65 11.77 4.65
N THR A 178 -0.29 12.95 4.14
CA THR A 178 -1.26 13.93 3.59
C THR A 178 -2.00 13.37 2.38
N PHE A 179 -1.26 12.79 1.42
CA PHE A 179 -1.87 12.13 0.26
C PHE A 179 -2.80 10.98 0.65
N LEU A 180 -2.38 10.12 1.59
CA LEU A 180 -3.21 9.01 2.06
C LEU A 180 -4.45 9.49 2.80
N TYR A 181 -4.35 10.59 3.55
CA TYR A 181 -5.50 11.22 4.21
C TYR A 181 -6.53 11.71 3.19
N GLU A 182 -6.09 12.41 2.14
CA GLU A 182 -6.96 12.85 1.05
C GLU A 182 -7.59 11.68 0.26
N LEU A 183 -6.90 10.53 0.23
CA LEU A 183 -7.36 9.30 -0.42
C LEU A 183 -8.35 8.49 0.42
N LEU A 184 -8.43 8.70 1.74
CA LEU A 184 -9.29 7.93 2.67
C LEU A 184 -10.74 7.72 2.18
N PRO A 185 -11.44 8.72 1.60
CA PRO A 185 -12.82 8.54 1.13
C PRO A 185 -13.01 7.44 0.09
N ASN A 186 -11.93 7.07 -0.62
CA ASN A 186 -11.89 6.07 -1.67
C ASN A 186 -11.34 4.71 -1.22
N LEU A 187 -10.85 4.59 0.03
CA LEU A 187 -10.32 3.33 0.54
C LEU A 187 -11.43 2.53 1.22
N ARG A 188 -11.88 1.47 0.56
CA ARG A 188 -12.95 0.61 1.05
C ARG A 188 -12.55 -0.02 2.39
N LEU A 189 -13.49 -0.09 3.35
CA LEU A 189 -13.29 -0.58 4.74
C LEU A 189 -12.29 0.21 5.60
N VAL A 190 -11.62 1.21 5.05
CA VAL A 190 -10.66 2.06 5.76
C VAL A 190 -11.26 3.42 6.04
N ARG A 191 -12.02 3.94 5.07
CA ARG A 191 -12.73 5.23 5.11
C ARG A 191 -13.39 5.54 6.45
N ASP A 192 -14.12 4.58 7.01
CA ASP A 192 -14.92 4.76 8.23
C ASP A 192 -14.16 4.33 9.50
N MET A 193 -12.83 4.50 9.54
CA MET A 193 -12.05 4.23 10.76
C MET A 193 -12.40 5.22 11.88
N PRO A 194 -12.30 4.81 13.16
CA PRO A 194 -12.43 5.74 14.28
C PRO A 194 -11.39 6.89 14.23
N PRO A 195 -11.74 8.13 14.61
CA PRO A 195 -10.82 9.28 14.53
C PRO A 195 -9.50 9.08 15.27
N TRP A 196 -9.55 8.52 16.49
CA TRP A 196 -8.35 8.26 17.31
C TRP A 196 -7.35 7.31 16.63
N MET A 197 -7.82 6.44 15.73
CA MET A 197 -7.01 5.46 15.02
C MET A 197 -6.30 6.06 13.79
N GLN A 198 -6.78 7.17 13.27
CA GLN A 198 -6.32 7.77 12.02
C GLN A 198 -4.82 8.11 12.00
N PRO A 199 -4.22 8.77 13.02
CA PRO A 199 -2.79 9.05 13.01
C PRO A 199 -1.93 7.78 12.93
N TYR A 200 -2.36 6.71 13.61
CA TYR A 200 -1.67 5.42 13.58
C TYR A 200 -1.80 4.73 12.23
N TYR A 201 -2.97 4.79 11.59
CA TYR A 201 -3.18 4.28 10.25
C TYR A 201 -2.30 5.01 9.22
N LEU A 202 -2.29 6.35 9.22
CA LEU A 202 -1.48 7.13 8.28
C LEU A 202 0.01 6.85 8.45
N CYS A 203 0.47 6.76 9.70
CA CYS A 203 1.84 6.36 10.02
C CYS A 203 2.12 4.93 9.50
N HIS A 204 1.24 3.97 9.77
CA HIS A 204 1.36 2.58 9.32
C HIS A 204 1.48 2.49 7.79
N ALA A 205 0.52 3.05 7.07
CA ALA A 205 0.44 3.00 5.63
C ALA A 205 1.61 3.73 4.94
N SER A 206 1.98 4.92 5.41
CA SER A 206 3.12 5.67 4.85
C SER A 206 4.46 5.01 5.13
N ARG A 207 4.62 4.30 6.26
CA ARG A 207 5.88 3.68 6.65
C ARG A 207 6.35 2.63 5.65
N LYS A 208 5.45 1.82 5.10
CA LYS A 208 5.82 0.80 4.09
C LYS A 208 6.36 1.43 2.81
N PHE A 209 5.84 2.58 2.38
CA PHE A 209 6.43 3.33 1.27
C PHE A 209 7.84 3.82 1.59
N MET A 210 8.04 4.43 2.77
CA MET A 210 9.36 4.91 3.17
C MET A 210 10.36 3.75 3.28
N PHE A 211 9.99 2.64 3.92
CA PHE A 211 10.83 1.47 4.07
C PHE A 211 11.22 0.86 2.70
N MET A 212 10.24 0.69 1.80
CA MET A 212 10.46 0.00 0.54
C MET A 212 11.12 0.87 -0.53
N CYS A 213 10.78 2.16 -0.59
CA CYS A 213 11.23 3.06 -1.66
C CYS A 213 12.43 3.93 -1.27
N ASP A 214 12.63 4.28 0.01
CA ASP A 214 13.79 5.05 0.46
C ASP A 214 15.00 4.16 0.81
N THR A 215 15.47 3.41 -0.18
CA THR A 215 16.60 2.46 -0.03
C THR A 215 17.91 3.08 0.46
N ARG A 216 18.04 4.41 0.44
CA ARG A 216 19.22 5.16 0.89
C ARG A 216 18.99 5.95 2.18
N ARG A 217 17.82 5.81 2.83
CA ARG A 217 17.44 6.52 4.06
C ARG A 217 17.66 8.04 3.93
N THR A 218 17.23 8.59 2.80
CA THR A 218 17.35 10.02 2.49
C THR A 218 16.28 10.88 3.14
N GLY A 219 15.20 10.26 3.64
CA GLY A 219 14.03 10.92 4.21
C GLY A 219 13.02 11.38 3.15
N ALA A 220 13.28 11.11 1.86
CA ALA A 220 12.39 11.48 0.77
C ALA A 220 12.42 10.46 -0.37
N ILE A 221 11.26 10.17 -0.95
CA ILE A 221 11.13 9.25 -2.09
C ILE A 221 10.70 9.98 -3.35
N SER A 222 11.02 9.40 -4.50
CA SER A 222 10.53 9.90 -5.77
C SER A 222 9.09 9.45 -6.03
N ILE A 223 8.27 10.34 -6.61
CA ILE A 223 6.90 10.02 -7.04
C ILE A 223 6.92 8.80 -7.98
N GLU A 224 7.91 8.76 -8.87
CA GLU A 224 8.08 7.64 -9.80
C GLU A 224 8.41 6.31 -9.11
N SER A 225 9.28 6.31 -8.09
CA SER A 225 9.57 5.10 -7.32
C SER A 225 8.35 4.65 -6.52
N MET A 226 7.61 5.57 -5.93
CA MET A 226 6.37 5.27 -5.22
C MET A 226 5.37 4.60 -6.16
N MET A 227 5.00 5.25 -7.28
CA MET A 227 3.98 4.76 -8.20
C MET A 227 4.33 3.44 -8.90
N LYS A 228 5.62 3.13 -9.06
CA LYS A 228 6.09 1.87 -9.67
C LYS A 228 6.27 0.73 -8.66
N SER A 229 6.12 1.00 -7.37
CA SER A 229 6.34 0.01 -6.33
C SER A 229 5.19 -1.00 -6.23
N ASP A 230 5.50 -2.20 -5.75
CA ASP A 230 4.49 -3.20 -5.39
C ASP A 230 3.59 -2.70 -4.25
N VAL A 231 4.13 -1.85 -3.37
CA VAL A 231 3.39 -1.19 -2.28
C VAL A 231 2.27 -0.31 -2.82
N PHE A 232 2.51 0.46 -3.89
CA PHE A 232 1.46 1.25 -4.54
C PHE A 232 0.41 0.36 -5.21
N SER A 233 0.85 -0.75 -5.80
CA SER A 233 -0.08 -1.74 -6.39
C SER A 233 -0.94 -2.40 -5.32
N GLU A 234 -0.41 -2.64 -4.13
CA GLU A 234 -1.13 -3.17 -2.96
C GLU A 234 -2.17 -2.18 -2.43
N LEU A 235 -1.83 -0.88 -2.33
CA LEU A 235 -2.77 0.20 -2.00
C LEU A 235 -3.94 0.24 -2.99
N LEU A 236 -3.64 0.14 -4.30
CA LEU A 236 -4.67 0.18 -5.34
C LEU A 236 -5.64 -1.01 -5.31
N ARG A 237 -5.35 -2.11 -4.58
CA ARG A 237 -6.27 -3.25 -4.44
C ARG A 237 -7.49 -2.95 -3.58
N ILE A 238 -7.39 -1.96 -2.69
CA ILE A 238 -8.49 -1.54 -1.80
C ILE A 238 -9.07 -0.18 -2.18
N PHE A 239 -8.57 0.42 -3.26
CA PHE A 239 -8.95 1.73 -3.75
C PHE A 239 -10.12 1.61 -4.74
N GLU A 240 -11.16 2.40 -4.50
CA GLU A 240 -12.31 2.54 -5.41
C GLU A 240 -12.23 3.87 -6.17
N SER A 241 -12.51 3.84 -7.47
CA SER A 241 -12.44 5.04 -8.31
C SER A 241 -13.52 6.07 -7.99
N ASP A 242 -14.68 5.62 -7.51
CA ASP A 242 -15.74 6.45 -6.94
C ASP A 242 -15.74 6.27 -5.42
N ALA A 243 -15.81 7.39 -4.68
CA ALA A 243 -15.86 7.38 -3.22
C ALA A 243 -17.21 6.85 -2.67
N ASN A 244 -18.24 6.76 -3.51
CA ASN A 244 -19.51 6.14 -3.15
C ASN A 244 -19.41 4.61 -3.17
N ASP A 245 -18.66 4.04 -4.13
CA ASP A 245 -18.43 2.59 -4.21
C ASP A 245 -17.62 2.06 -3.01
N ALA A 246 -16.86 2.93 -2.34
CA ALA A 246 -16.13 2.62 -1.11
C ALA A 246 -17.01 2.51 0.15
N ILE A 247 -18.29 2.92 0.10
CA ILE A 247 -19.19 2.91 1.26
C ILE A 247 -19.73 1.50 1.48
N ALA A 248 -19.39 0.92 2.63
CA ALA A 248 -19.94 -0.37 3.04
C ALA A 248 -21.19 -0.20 3.92
N ALA A 249 -22.20 -1.03 3.73
CA ALA A 249 -23.36 -1.07 4.63
C ALA A 249 -23.01 -1.77 5.95
N PHE A 250 -23.55 -1.27 7.06
CA PHE A 250 -23.49 -1.96 8.35
C PHE A 250 -24.79 -2.73 8.57
N THR A 251 -24.75 -4.05 8.49
CA THR A 251 -25.96 -4.89 8.58
C THR A 251 -26.55 -4.89 9.99
N GLU A 252 -27.82 -5.29 10.12
CA GLU A 252 -28.47 -5.43 11.42
C GLU A 252 -27.70 -6.41 12.31
N GLY A 253 -27.47 -6.02 13.57
CA GLY A 253 -26.64 -6.77 14.51
C GLY A 253 -25.15 -6.48 14.43
N CYS A 254 -24.68 -5.71 13.44
CA CYS A 254 -23.27 -5.31 13.34
C CYS A 254 -22.88 -4.39 14.51
N ALA A 255 -21.74 -4.67 15.13
CA ALA A 255 -21.12 -3.78 16.10
C ALA A 255 -20.44 -2.62 15.37
N VAL A 256 -20.67 -1.39 15.81
CA VAL A 256 -20.14 -0.16 15.22
C VAL A 256 -19.75 0.82 16.31
N ASP A 257 -18.90 1.77 15.99
CA ASP A 257 -18.53 2.87 16.87
C ASP A 257 -19.24 4.17 16.43
N VAL A 258 -19.59 5.01 17.39
CA VAL A 258 -20.12 6.36 17.14
C VAL A 258 -19.45 7.39 18.03
N ALA A 259 -19.39 8.65 17.56
CA ALA A 259 -18.82 9.73 18.35
C ALA A 259 -19.52 9.87 19.72
N ALA A 260 -18.73 9.93 20.79
CA ALA A 260 -19.22 10.02 22.16
C ALA A 260 -20.05 11.28 22.42
N THR A 261 -19.78 12.35 21.66
CA THR A 261 -20.49 13.63 21.69
C THR A 261 -21.98 13.51 21.36
N LEU A 262 -22.40 12.46 20.66
CA LEU A 262 -23.81 12.19 20.36
C LEU A 262 -24.60 11.70 21.59
N VAL A 263 -23.91 11.18 22.60
CA VAL A 263 -24.50 10.70 23.86
C VAL A 263 -24.26 11.70 24.99
N SER A 264 -23.06 12.26 25.05
CA SER A 264 -22.61 13.18 26.10
C SER A 264 -21.91 14.38 25.48
N ALA A 265 -22.48 15.57 25.61
CA ALA A 265 -21.92 16.80 25.05
C ALA A 265 -20.55 17.19 25.64
N ASP A 266 -20.19 16.64 26.81
CA ASP A 266 -18.92 16.91 27.49
C ASP A 266 -17.79 15.92 27.11
N ALA A 267 -18.05 14.97 26.21
CA ALA A 267 -17.04 14.00 25.75
C ALA A 267 -15.99 14.65 24.84
N ALA A 268 -14.77 14.08 24.77
CA ALA A 268 -13.76 14.57 23.84
C ALA A 268 -14.20 14.32 22.38
N GLU A 269 -13.73 15.16 21.45
CA GLU A 269 -14.14 15.08 20.04
C GLU A 269 -13.76 13.75 19.37
N ASP A 270 -12.63 13.15 19.78
CA ASP A 270 -12.11 11.91 19.19
C ASP A 270 -12.61 10.63 19.89
N ASP A 271 -13.34 10.77 21.00
CA ASP A 271 -13.86 9.63 21.76
C ASP A 271 -14.99 8.94 21.00
N THR A 272 -14.93 7.61 20.90
CA THR A 272 -16.00 6.78 20.34
C THR A 272 -16.64 5.88 21.39
N ILE A 273 -17.92 5.54 21.18
CA ILE A 273 -18.70 4.64 22.02
C ILE A 273 -19.18 3.47 21.16
N PRO A 274 -19.02 2.22 21.61
CA PRO A 274 -19.52 1.07 20.87
C PRO A 274 -21.05 0.99 20.92
N ALA A 275 -21.64 0.62 19.80
CA ALA A 275 -23.07 0.51 19.57
C ALA A 275 -23.39 -0.69 18.67
N LEU A 276 -24.67 -1.08 18.67
CA LEU A 276 -25.20 -2.16 17.85
C LEU A 276 -26.20 -1.58 16.83
N VAL A 277 -26.07 -1.95 15.57
CA VAL A 277 -27.06 -1.59 14.54
C VAL A 277 -28.33 -2.39 14.76
N LEU A 278 -29.46 -1.69 14.92
CA LEU A 278 -30.78 -2.31 15.06
C LEU A 278 -31.56 -2.34 13.74
N PHE A 279 -31.42 -1.29 12.93
CA PHE A 279 -32.16 -1.11 11.68
C PHE A 279 -31.48 -0.03 10.82
N TYR A 280 -31.61 -0.11 9.49
CA TYR A 280 -31.17 0.93 8.55
C TYR A 280 -32.13 1.07 7.37
N GLU A 281 -32.19 2.27 6.80
CA GLU A 281 -32.99 2.57 5.60
C GLU A 281 -32.24 2.20 4.32
N GLY A 282 -32.98 1.81 3.27
CA GLY A 282 -32.42 1.54 1.95
C GLY A 282 -31.50 0.32 1.89
N GLU A 283 -30.41 0.43 1.13
CA GLU A 283 -29.35 -0.57 1.04
C GLU A 283 -28.21 -0.31 2.05
N GLY A 284 -28.22 0.84 2.72
CA GLY A 284 -27.21 1.22 3.72
C GLY A 284 -25.87 1.66 3.12
N ASN A 285 -25.80 1.82 1.80
CA ASN A 285 -24.61 2.19 1.02
C ASN A 285 -24.57 3.67 0.61
N ASP A 286 -25.52 4.49 1.08
CA ASP A 286 -25.49 5.95 0.93
C ASP A 286 -25.02 6.62 2.23
N LYS A 287 -24.27 7.74 2.13
CA LYS A 287 -23.78 8.51 3.28
C LYS A 287 -24.91 9.12 4.11
N ASP A 288 -26.04 9.39 3.46
CA ASP A 288 -27.22 10.01 4.05
C ASP A 288 -28.26 8.99 4.56
N ASP A 289 -28.04 7.70 4.33
CA ASP A 289 -28.91 6.64 4.86
C ASP A 289 -29.01 6.74 6.39
N MET A 290 -30.23 6.60 6.89
CA MET A 290 -30.52 6.70 8.32
C MET A 290 -30.41 5.34 9.01
N TYR A 291 -29.70 5.32 10.13
CA TYR A 291 -29.46 4.15 10.95
C TYR A 291 -30.05 4.35 12.34
N VAL A 292 -30.67 3.29 12.87
CA VAL A 292 -31.08 3.20 14.27
C VAL A 292 -30.10 2.29 14.98
N ILE A 293 -29.38 2.86 15.94
CA ILE A 293 -28.37 2.14 16.71
C ILE A 293 -28.71 2.14 18.20
N LYS A 294 -28.17 1.18 18.93
CA LYS A 294 -28.26 1.12 20.39
C LYS A 294 -26.87 1.07 20.99
N THR A 295 -26.53 2.05 21.81
CA THR A 295 -25.24 2.08 22.51
C THR A 295 -25.13 0.89 23.47
N LEU A 296 -23.97 0.24 23.48
CA LEU A 296 -23.70 -0.84 24.44
C LEU A 296 -23.50 -0.27 25.84
N THR A 297 -22.88 0.90 25.92
CA THR A 297 -22.71 1.70 27.13
C THR A 297 -23.93 2.59 27.32
N GLY A 298 -24.76 2.31 28.33
CA GLY A 298 -25.92 3.13 28.68
C GLY A 298 -27.26 2.76 27.99
N ASN A 299 -27.27 1.82 27.03
CA ASN A 299 -28.49 1.34 26.35
C ASN A 299 -29.33 2.45 25.67
N VAL A 300 -28.68 3.52 25.19
CA VAL A 300 -29.36 4.65 24.54
C VAL A 300 -29.60 4.29 23.07
N VAL A 301 -30.82 4.55 22.57
CA VAL A 301 -31.16 4.38 21.16
C VAL A 301 -31.00 5.71 20.43
N LEU A 302 -30.19 5.73 19.38
CA LEU A 302 -29.89 6.92 18.59
C LEU A 302 -30.31 6.71 17.14
N LYS A 303 -30.69 7.82 16.48
CA LYS A 303 -30.85 7.89 15.02
C LYS A 303 -29.70 8.71 14.46
N VAL A 304 -28.89 8.08 13.63
CA VAL A 304 -27.65 8.66 13.08
C VAL A 304 -27.59 8.44 11.58
N ARG A 305 -26.80 9.25 10.88
CA ARG A 305 -26.52 9.00 9.46
C ARG A 305 -25.44 7.95 9.30
N ARG A 306 -25.43 7.25 8.17
CA ARG A 306 -24.37 6.29 7.81
C ARG A 306 -22.96 6.89 7.94
N SER A 307 -22.80 8.15 7.56
CA SER A 307 -21.53 8.89 7.66
C SER A 307 -21.01 9.13 9.09
N GLN A 308 -21.80 8.85 10.13
CA GLN A 308 -21.43 9.03 11.54
C GLN A 308 -21.05 7.70 12.23
N LEU A 309 -21.07 6.61 11.49
CA LEU A 309 -20.73 5.28 11.98
C LEU A 309 -19.28 4.93 11.62
N TYR A 310 -18.57 4.33 12.56
CA TYR A 310 -17.19 3.88 12.42
C TYR A 310 -17.07 2.37 12.60
N TRP A 311 -16.01 1.79 12.03
CA TRP A 311 -15.64 0.40 12.23
C TRP A 311 -15.29 0.12 13.68
N ASN A 312 -15.77 -1.02 14.18
CA ASN A 312 -15.43 -1.58 15.48
C ASN A 312 -14.73 -2.94 15.27
N SER A 313 -13.94 -3.41 16.23
CA SER A 313 -13.28 -4.72 16.13
C SER A 313 -14.29 -5.87 15.92
N GLY A 314 -15.49 -5.77 16.52
CA GLY A 314 -16.59 -6.71 16.32
C GLY A 314 -17.31 -6.59 14.98
N SER A 315 -17.01 -5.59 14.14
CA SER A 315 -17.59 -5.50 12.80
C SER A 315 -17.07 -6.58 11.85
N THR A 316 -15.91 -7.16 12.15
CA THR A 316 -15.21 -8.13 11.29
C THR A 316 -16.03 -9.40 11.03
N ASP A 317 -16.84 -9.85 12.01
CA ASP A 317 -17.71 -11.03 11.89
C ASP A 317 -18.82 -10.87 10.83
N PHE A 318 -19.14 -9.63 10.45
CA PHE A 318 -20.20 -9.31 9.48
C PHE A 318 -19.66 -9.06 8.07
N LEU A 319 -18.34 -9.06 7.89
CA LEU A 319 -17.69 -8.89 6.61
C LEU A 319 -17.36 -10.25 6.01
N GLN A 320 -17.52 -10.38 4.69
CA GLN A 320 -17.15 -11.63 4.03
C GLN A 320 -15.62 -11.82 4.07
N PRO A 321 -15.11 -13.06 4.26
CA PRO A 321 -13.67 -13.30 4.40
C PRO A 321 -12.82 -12.83 3.20
N ASP A 322 -13.38 -12.87 2.00
CA ASP A 322 -12.75 -12.38 0.76
C ASP A 322 -12.63 -10.85 0.72
N VAL A 323 -13.47 -10.14 1.47
CA VAL A 323 -13.51 -8.67 1.52
C VAL A 323 -12.51 -8.11 2.53
N LEU A 324 -12.21 -8.84 3.60
CA LEU A 324 -11.37 -8.36 4.70
C LEU A 324 -9.92 -8.08 4.30
N CYS A 325 -9.45 -8.62 3.15
CA CYS A 325 -8.10 -8.42 2.62
C CYS A 325 -7.04 -8.46 3.74
N MET A 326 -7.12 -9.48 4.60
CA MET A 326 -6.47 -9.51 5.93
C MET A 326 -4.94 -9.42 5.89
N ASP A 327 -4.34 -9.71 4.73
CA ASP A 327 -2.90 -9.65 4.50
C ASP A 327 -2.45 -8.38 3.75
N ASN A 328 -3.38 -7.48 3.40
CA ASN A 328 -3.06 -6.21 2.76
C ASN A 328 -2.68 -5.17 3.82
N TRP A 329 -1.49 -4.59 3.71
CA TRP A 329 -0.93 -3.59 4.63
C TRP A 329 -1.79 -2.33 4.77
N PHE A 330 -2.58 -2.01 3.76
CA PHE A 330 -3.48 -0.87 3.80
C PHE A 330 -4.86 -1.22 4.36
N SER A 331 -5.12 -2.49 4.71
CA SER A 331 -6.37 -2.88 5.36
C SER A 331 -6.42 -2.40 6.81
N LEU A 332 -7.60 -1.97 7.26
CA LEU A 332 -7.82 -1.59 8.64
C LEU A 332 -7.62 -2.78 9.59
N ALA A 333 -7.97 -3.99 9.15
CA ALA A 333 -7.82 -5.22 9.91
C ALA A 333 -6.36 -5.57 10.21
N LEU A 334 -5.48 -5.53 9.20
CA LEU A 334 -4.06 -5.79 9.41
C LEU A 334 -3.42 -4.72 10.29
N MET A 335 -3.74 -3.45 10.04
CA MET A 335 -3.24 -2.34 10.85
C MET A 335 -3.64 -2.49 12.32
N ALA A 336 -4.92 -2.76 12.59
CA ALA A 336 -5.42 -3.00 13.94
C ALA A 336 -4.68 -4.15 14.64
N ARG A 337 -4.48 -5.28 13.96
CA ARG A 337 -3.73 -6.43 14.49
C ARG A 337 -2.28 -6.08 14.85
N ILE A 338 -1.60 -5.30 14.00
CA ILE A 338 -0.21 -4.89 14.24
C ILE A 338 -0.13 -3.88 15.39
N TYR A 339 -1.09 -2.97 15.48
CA TYR A 339 -1.17 -1.99 16.58
C TYR A 339 -1.52 -2.66 17.92
N GLU A 340 -2.47 -3.60 17.94
CA GLU A 340 -2.79 -4.43 19.10
C GLU A 340 -1.58 -5.25 19.56
N HIS A 341 -0.79 -5.79 18.63
CA HIS A 341 0.44 -6.49 18.98
C HIS A 341 1.45 -5.54 19.64
N PHE A 342 1.69 -4.35 19.05
CA PHE A 342 2.57 -3.34 19.64
C PHE A 342 2.14 -2.98 21.08
N THR A 343 0.86 -2.67 21.28
CA THR A 343 0.32 -2.32 22.61
C THR A 343 0.32 -3.49 23.59
N SER A 344 0.22 -4.74 23.12
CA SER A 344 0.35 -5.92 23.98
C SER A 344 1.79 -6.17 24.46
N LEU A 345 2.79 -5.70 23.70
CA LEU A 345 4.20 -5.78 24.07
C LEU A 345 4.59 -4.65 25.03
N ASP A 346 3.98 -3.48 24.91
CA ASP A 346 4.16 -2.32 25.79
C ASP A 346 3.43 -2.54 27.14
N ILE A 347 4.13 -3.08 28.12
CA ILE A 347 3.53 -3.56 29.37
C ILE A 347 3.24 -2.40 30.33
N ASP A 348 4.11 -1.39 30.34
CA ASP A 348 3.96 -0.23 31.19
C ASP A 348 3.09 0.87 30.55
N GLY A 349 2.77 0.74 29.25
CA GLY A 349 1.86 1.59 28.52
C GLY A 349 2.43 2.98 28.26
N ASP A 350 3.76 3.11 28.18
CA ASP A 350 4.44 4.38 27.97
C ASP A 350 4.55 4.78 26.49
N GLY A 351 4.08 3.92 25.59
CA GLY A 351 4.00 4.14 24.15
C GLY A 351 5.29 3.82 23.39
N VAL A 352 6.29 3.21 24.04
CA VAL A 352 7.53 2.73 23.42
C VAL A 352 7.88 1.33 23.90
N LEU A 353 8.75 0.63 23.18
CA LEU A 353 9.20 -0.71 23.55
C LEU A 353 10.66 -0.70 24.00
N THR A 354 10.90 -1.36 25.13
CA THR A 354 12.24 -1.74 25.59
C THR A 354 12.72 -3.01 24.89
N VAL A 355 14.02 -3.31 25.04
CA VAL A 355 14.63 -4.54 24.52
C VAL A 355 13.94 -5.79 25.07
N ASP A 356 13.53 -5.76 26.35
CA ASP A 356 12.90 -6.90 27.03
C ASP A 356 11.44 -7.09 26.63
N GLU A 357 10.76 -6.01 26.22
CA GLU A 357 9.40 -6.08 25.66
C GLU A 357 9.41 -6.61 24.24
N LEU A 358 10.28 -6.07 23.37
CA LEU A 358 10.42 -6.60 22.00
C LEU A 358 10.90 -8.06 21.99
N ALA A 359 11.67 -8.50 23.00
CA ALA A 359 12.08 -9.90 23.13
C ALA A 359 10.90 -10.87 23.27
N ARG A 360 9.67 -10.40 23.53
CA ARG A 360 8.45 -11.22 23.57
C ARG A 360 7.74 -11.31 22.22
N TYR A 361 8.21 -10.57 21.21
CA TYR A 361 7.66 -10.59 19.86
C TYR A 361 7.60 -12.03 19.32
N SER A 362 6.45 -12.41 18.74
CA SER A 362 6.17 -13.78 18.25
C SER A 362 6.41 -14.86 19.32
N ASP A 363 5.91 -14.62 20.54
CA ASP A 363 6.12 -15.44 21.74
C ASP A 363 7.60 -15.68 22.07
N GLY A 364 8.45 -14.68 21.81
CA GLY A 364 9.89 -14.77 22.01
C GLY A 364 10.59 -15.76 21.08
N SER A 365 10.12 -15.87 19.83
CA SER A 365 10.78 -16.74 18.84
C SER A 365 12.12 -16.21 18.34
N PHE A 366 12.33 -14.89 18.41
CA PHE A 366 13.57 -14.24 17.99
C PHE A 366 14.66 -14.45 19.05
N THR A 367 15.89 -14.73 18.61
CA THR A 367 17.00 -14.92 19.57
C THR A 367 17.37 -13.60 20.25
N ARG A 368 17.85 -13.65 21.50
CA ARG A 368 18.24 -12.44 22.22
C ARG A 368 19.31 -11.61 21.47
N LEU A 369 20.27 -12.29 20.86
CA LEU A 369 21.31 -11.65 20.02
C LEU A 369 20.69 -10.78 18.91
N VAL A 370 19.64 -11.26 18.25
CA VAL A 370 18.97 -10.53 17.17
C VAL A 370 18.20 -9.32 17.70
N ILE A 371 17.56 -9.45 18.86
CA ILE A 371 16.84 -8.34 19.49
C ILE A 371 17.81 -7.24 19.93
N ASP A 372 18.91 -7.61 20.62
CA ASP A 372 19.94 -6.65 21.03
C ASP A 372 20.54 -5.92 19.81
N ARG A 373 20.86 -6.66 18.74
CA ARG A 373 21.37 -6.07 17.49
C ARG A 373 20.35 -5.20 16.77
N THR A 374 19.07 -5.54 16.82
CA THR A 374 18.00 -4.69 16.27
C THR A 374 18.00 -3.31 16.95
N PHE A 375 18.15 -3.31 18.27
CA PHE A 375 18.25 -2.09 19.06
C PHE A 375 19.53 -1.32 18.74
N GLU A 376 20.69 -1.98 18.71
CA GLU A 376 21.97 -1.35 18.39
C GLU A 376 21.99 -0.71 16.99
N CYS A 377 21.39 -1.36 15.99
CA CYS A 377 21.46 -0.93 14.59
C CYS A 377 20.37 0.05 14.16
N HIS A 378 19.14 -0.12 14.67
CA HIS A 378 17.97 0.55 14.11
C HIS A 378 17.20 1.42 15.10
N VAL A 379 17.41 1.24 16.41
CA VAL A 379 16.73 2.05 17.42
C VAL A 379 17.58 3.29 17.75
N PRO A 380 17.05 4.51 17.57
CA PRO A 380 17.78 5.73 17.90
C PRO A 380 18.14 5.80 19.38
N HIS A 381 19.38 6.20 19.68
CA HIS A 381 19.80 6.51 21.04
C HIS A 381 19.43 7.96 21.37
N SER A 382 18.26 8.18 21.98
CA SER A 382 17.86 9.52 22.45
C SER A 382 18.24 9.71 23.92
N GLY A 383 19.42 10.29 24.15
CA GLY A 383 19.90 10.58 25.50
C GLY A 383 20.19 9.32 26.33
N LYS A 384 19.47 9.12 27.43
CA LYS A 384 19.68 7.98 28.35
C LYS A 384 18.77 6.78 28.07
N ARG A 385 17.81 6.91 27.14
CA ARG A 385 16.84 5.86 26.83
C ARG A 385 17.14 5.26 25.46
N HIS A 386 17.13 3.94 25.40
CA HIS A 386 17.27 3.14 24.18
C HIS A 386 15.95 2.38 24.00
N VAL A 387 14.99 3.06 23.38
CA VAL A 387 13.58 2.64 23.31
C VAL A 387 13.06 2.75 21.88
N MET A 388 12.26 1.79 21.46
CA MET A 388 11.72 1.66 20.12
C MET A 388 10.32 2.28 20.05
N ASP A 389 10.16 3.33 19.25
CA ASP A 389 8.84 3.90 18.98
C ASP A 389 8.04 3.04 17.98
N TYR A 390 6.75 3.34 17.83
CA TYR A 390 5.88 2.63 16.88
C TYR A 390 6.42 2.68 15.44
N LYS A 391 7.03 3.79 15.01
CA LYS A 391 7.61 3.93 13.66
C LYS A 391 8.75 2.94 13.42
N THR A 392 9.65 2.82 14.39
CA THR A 392 10.79 1.91 14.35
C THR A 392 10.33 0.45 14.48
N TYR A 393 9.30 0.19 15.30
CA TYR A 393 8.65 -1.13 15.37
C TYR A 393 8.07 -1.56 14.02
N LEU A 394 7.39 -0.66 13.30
CA LEU A 394 6.87 -0.96 11.96
C LEU A 394 7.99 -1.32 10.98
N ASP A 395 9.16 -0.67 11.04
CA ASP A 395 10.31 -1.07 10.21
C ASP A 395 10.74 -2.51 10.51
N PHE A 396 10.75 -2.90 11.80
CA PHE A 396 11.09 -4.25 12.22
C PHE A 396 10.07 -5.28 11.70
N VAL A 397 8.77 -4.99 11.80
CA VAL A 397 7.69 -5.84 11.25
C VAL A 397 7.86 -5.99 9.73
N ILE A 398 7.99 -4.88 8.99
CA ILE A 398 8.15 -4.91 7.54
C ILE A 398 9.42 -5.69 7.14
N ALA A 399 10.53 -5.48 7.84
CA ALA A 399 11.80 -6.16 7.55
C ALA A 399 11.70 -7.68 7.73
N THR A 400 11.00 -8.13 8.76
CA THR A 400 10.91 -9.55 9.12
C THR A 400 9.87 -10.29 8.27
N GLU A 401 8.74 -9.65 7.94
CA GLU A 401 7.70 -10.23 7.08
C GLU A 401 8.07 -10.24 5.59
N HIS A 402 8.82 -9.23 5.12
CA HIS A 402 9.23 -9.09 3.73
C HIS A 402 10.73 -9.23 3.53
N ALA A 403 11.35 -10.18 4.24
CA ALA A 403 12.80 -10.42 4.29
C ALA A 403 13.48 -10.58 2.91
N ALA A 404 12.74 -11.02 1.89
CA ALA A 404 13.26 -11.20 0.54
C ALA A 404 13.45 -9.89 -0.25
N THR A 405 12.91 -8.77 0.21
CA THR A 405 13.03 -7.48 -0.47
C THR A 405 14.37 -6.83 -0.17
N LEU A 406 14.97 -6.12 -1.13
CA LEU A 406 16.28 -5.49 -0.95
C LEU A 406 16.40 -4.56 0.28
N PRO A 407 15.40 -3.72 0.60
CA PRO A 407 15.42 -2.92 1.83
C PRO A 407 15.45 -3.77 3.10
N ALA A 408 14.61 -4.82 3.16
CA ALA A 408 14.58 -5.74 4.29
C ALA A 408 15.89 -6.53 4.43
N MET A 409 16.45 -7.01 3.33
CA MET A 409 17.75 -7.68 3.33
C MET A 409 18.84 -6.78 3.90
N LYS A 410 18.88 -5.49 3.53
CA LYS A 410 19.83 -4.51 4.09
C LYS A 410 19.59 -4.25 5.58
N TYR A 411 18.33 -4.17 6.00
CA TYR A 411 17.95 -4.03 7.41
C TYR A 411 18.48 -5.21 8.22
N ILE A 412 18.19 -6.44 7.77
CA ILE A 412 18.65 -7.67 8.40
C ILE A 412 20.17 -7.79 8.34
N TRP A 413 20.80 -7.40 7.23
CA TRP A 413 22.26 -7.46 7.08
C TRP A 413 23.00 -6.67 8.15
N SER A 414 22.50 -5.49 8.52
CA SER A 414 23.12 -4.71 9.61
C SER A 414 23.02 -5.40 10.99
N ILE A 415 21.98 -6.21 11.20
CA ILE A 415 21.85 -7.04 12.41
C ILE A 415 22.94 -8.13 12.40
N LEU A 416 23.13 -8.79 11.25
CA LEU A 416 24.08 -9.89 11.07
C LEU A 416 25.55 -9.46 11.10
N ASP A 417 25.85 -8.25 10.62
CA ASP A 417 27.20 -7.68 10.53
C ASP A 417 27.69 -7.17 11.89
N LEU A 418 28.05 -8.09 12.79
CA LEU A 418 28.56 -7.79 14.14
C LEU A 418 29.88 -7.01 14.12
N GLU A 419 30.67 -7.15 13.05
CA GLU A 419 31.98 -6.51 12.90
C GLU A 419 31.88 -5.13 12.19
N GLU A 420 30.67 -4.72 11.80
CA GLU A 420 30.37 -3.46 11.08
C GLU A 420 31.21 -3.27 9.80
N THR A 421 31.51 -4.37 9.09
CA THR A 421 32.30 -4.34 7.85
C THR A 421 31.55 -3.68 6.68
N LYS A 422 30.21 -3.64 6.75
CA LYS A 422 29.25 -3.17 5.75
C LYS A 422 29.29 -3.90 4.41
N SER A 423 30.09 -4.96 4.29
CA SER A 423 30.38 -5.62 3.02
C SER A 423 30.19 -7.13 3.06
N PHE A 424 30.68 -7.77 4.13
CA PHE A 424 30.60 -9.22 4.29
C PHE A 424 30.32 -9.61 5.75
N VAL A 425 29.80 -10.82 5.95
CA VAL A 425 29.64 -11.44 7.27
C VAL A 425 30.49 -12.71 7.27
N THR A 426 31.36 -12.87 8.26
CA THR A 426 32.23 -14.06 8.33
C THR A 426 31.41 -15.30 8.68
N ILE A 427 31.91 -16.48 8.28
CA ILE A 427 31.27 -17.74 8.64
C ILE A 427 31.23 -17.95 10.17
N GLU A 428 32.23 -17.46 10.91
CA GLU A 428 32.22 -17.54 12.38
C GLU A 428 31.14 -16.63 12.98
N THR A 429 30.92 -15.44 12.41
CA THR A 429 29.80 -14.57 12.81
C THR A 429 28.46 -15.27 12.59
N LEU A 430 28.23 -15.88 11.42
CA LEU A 430 27.01 -16.66 11.17
C LEU A 430 26.86 -17.85 12.13
N ARG A 431 27.98 -18.51 12.49
CA ARG A 431 28.01 -19.59 13.47
C ARG A 431 27.54 -19.12 14.85
N CYS A 432 27.83 -17.88 15.25
CA CYS A 432 27.32 -17.29 16.50
C CYS A 432 25.79 -17.22 16.50
N PHE A 433 25.15 -16.77 15.41
CA PHE A 433 23.69 -16.78 15.29
C PHE A 433 23.13 -18.21 15.34
N CYS A 434 23.73 -19.14 14.60
CA CYS A 434 23.34 -20.56 14.62
C CYS A 434 23.46 -21.19 16.01
N LYS A 435 24.43 -20.75 16.82
CA LYS A 435 24.62 -21.21 18.20
C LYS A 435 23.50 -20.76 19.12
N GLU A 436 23.04 -19.51 19.00
CA GLU A 436 21.87 -19.05 19.76
C GLU A 436 20.60 -19.77 19.34
N ILE A 437 20.40 -19.99 18.04
CA ILE A 437 19.27 -20.78 17.52
C ILE A 437 19.27 -22.20 18.10
N ALA A 438 20.41 -22.91 18.04
CA ALA A 438 20.52 -24.26 18.57
C ALA A 438 20.23 -24.33 20.09
N LYS A 439 20.73 -23.36 20.87
CA LYS A 439 20.44 -23.27 22.30
C LYS A 439 18.94 -23.09 22.55
N GLU A 440 18.28 -22.19 21.83
CA GLU A 440 16.85 -21.93 22.00
C GLU A 440 16.00 -23.15 21.62
N LEU A 441 16.35 -23.87 20.54
CA LEU A 441 15.66 -25.11 20.15
C LEU A 441 15.72 -26.19 21.23
N ILE A 442 16.89 -26.35 21.86
CA ILE A 442 17.09 -27.32 22.95
C ILE A 442 16.36 -26.86 24.21
N ALA A 443 16.50 -25.57 24.58
CA ALA A 443 15.88 -25.02 25.79
C ALA A 443 14.34 -25.09 25.74
N ASN A 444 13.75 -24.91 24.56
CA ASN A 444 12.30 -25.01 24.35
C ASN A 444 11.82 -26.45 24.04
N GLY A 445 12.72 -27.45 24.06
CA GLY A 445 12.38 -28.85 23.86
C GLY A 445 11.92 -29.21 22.44
N LEU A 446 12.22 -28.37 21.44
CA LEU A 446 11.84 -28.59 20.04
C LEU A 446 12.78 -29.59 19.35
N MET A 447 14.06 -29.63 19.74
CA MET A 447 15.07 -30.54 19.20
C MET A 447 16.05 -30.96 20.31
N THR A 448 16.58 -32.20 20.26
CA THR A 448 17.46 -32.73 21.33
C THR A 448 18.96 -32.66 21.01
N ASP A 449 19.36 -32.90 19.77
CA ASP A 449 20.77 -33.06 19.38
C ASP A 449 21.16 -32.17 18.17
N ILE A 450 20.59 -30.96 18.09
CA ILE A 450 20.93 -30.02 17.03
C ILE A 450 22.20 -29.23 17.38
N SER A 451 23.17 -29.22 16.47
CA SER A 451 24.41 -28.45 16.62
C SER A 451 24.40 -27.20 15.77
N ALA A 452 25.05 -26.13 16.26
CA ALA A 452 25.24 -24.89 15.50
C ALA A 452 25.90 -25.14 14.13
N GLN A 453 26.79 -26.14 14.05
CA GLN A 453 27.48 -26.50 12.82
C GLN A 453 26.52 -27.12 11.79
N SER A 454 25.53 -27.91 12.24
CA SER A 454 24.53 -28.51 11.35
C SER A 454 23.67 -27.44 10.69
N ILE A 455 23.14 -26.52 11.50
CA ILE A 455 22.34 -25.38 11.02
C ILE A 455 23.17 -24.52 10.05
N LEU A 456 24.41 -24.20 10.43
CA LEU A 456 25.31 -23.41 9.61
C LEU A 456 25.58 -24.08 8.27
N SER A 457 25.90 -25.38 8.25
CA SER A 457 26.17 -26.10 7.01
C SER A 457 24.99 -26.05 6.04
N GLU A 458 23.76 -26.24 6.53
CA GLU A 458 22.56 -26.15 5.69
C GLU A 458 22.32 -24.73 5.16
N LEU A 459 22.55 -23.70 5.98
CA LEU A 459 22.48 -22.31 5.54
C LEU A 459 23.54 -21.99 4.47
N ILE A 460 24.78 -22.46 4.63
CA ILE A 460 25.86 -22.24 3.66
C ILE A 460 25.60 -23.00 2.37
N ASP A 461 25.05 -24.21 2.42
CA ASP A 461 24.66 -24.96 1.23
C ASP A 461 23.55 -24.25 0.45
N MET A 462 22.59 -23.63 1.14
CA MET A 462 21.56 -22.80 0.51
C MET A 462 22.13 -21.52 -0.11
N ILE A 463 23.01 -20.81 0.62
CA ILE A 463 23.58 -19.53 0.15
C ILE A 463 24.56 -19.77 -1.00
N ASN A 464 25.34 -20.84 -0.93
CA ASN A 464 26.44 -21.16 -1.84
C ASN A 464 27.35 -19.94 -2.11
N PRO A 465 28.03 -19.41 -1.07
CA PRO A 465 28.81 -18.20 -1.18
C PRO A 465 30.01 -18.38 -2.11
N LYS A 466 30.45 -17.29 -2.74
CA LYS A 466 31.60 -17.32 -3.65
C LYS A 466 32.90 -17.69 -2.94
N TRP A 467 33.01 -17.32 -1.66
CA TRP A 467 34.19 -17.55 -0.82
C TRP A 467 33.77 -18.33 0.43
N HIS A 468 34.64 -19.23 0.90
CA HIS A 468 34.32 -20.13 2.01
C HIS A 468 34.52 -19.52 3.41
N GLU A 469 35.05 -18.30 3.51
CA GLU A 469 35.34 -17.64 4.80
C GLU A 469 34.33 -16.54 5.17
N TRP A 470 33.58 -16.04 4.19
CA TRP A 470 32.58 -15.01 4.39
C TRP A 470 31.45 -15.09 3.36
N VAL A 471 30.32 -14.48 3.71
CA VAL A 471 29.15 -14.31 2.85
C VAL A 471 28.99 -12.82 2.56
N GLU A 472 28.73 -12.47 1.30
CA GLU A 472 28.34 -11.11 0.90
C GLU A 472 26.82 -11.03 0.69
N LEU A 473 26.26 -9.82 0.76
CA LEU A 473 24.82 -9.63 0.50
C LEU A 473 24.43 -10.12 -0.91
N ASP A 474 25.32 -9.97 -1.90
CA ASP A 474 25.11 -10.48 -3.26
C ASP A 474 25.01 -12.01 -3.31
N ASP A 475 25.72 -12.72 -2.43
CA ASP A 475 25.62 -14.18 -2.33
C ASP A 475 24.20 -14.61 -1.93
N ILE A 476 23.62 -13.93 -0.93
CA ILE A 476 22.24 -14.18 -0.51
C ILE A 476 21.26 -13.88 -1.65
N VAL A 477 21.39 -12.74 -2.33
CA VAL A 477 20.52 -12.37 -3.46
C VAL A 477 20.62 -13.40 -4.60
N ARG A 478 21.84 -13.82 -4.93
CA ARG A 478 22.11 -14.77 -6.02
C ARG A 478 21.61 -16.18 -5.71
N SER A 479 21.57 -16.56 -4.42
CA SER A 479 21.06 -17.85 -4.00
C SER A 479 19.58 -18.06 -4.32
N GLY A 480 18.77 -16.98 -4.34
CA GLY A 480 17.32 -17.07 -4.46
C GLY A 480 16.61 -17.59 -3.21
N HIS A 481 17.35 -17.90 -2.14
CA HIS A 481 16.84 -18.48 -0.89
C HIS A 481 16.71 -17.46 0.25
N GLN A 482 16.79 -16.15 -0.04
CA GLN A 482 16.72 -15.08 0.96
C GLN A 482 15.46 -15.11 1.84
N ALA A 483 14.31 -15.56 1.29
CA ALA A 483 13.06 -15.69 2.01
C ALA A 483 13.08 -16.79 3.11
N THR A 484 14.04 -17.70 3.04
CA THR A 484 14.21 -18.81 3.99
C THR A 484 15.41 -18.56 4.89
N VAL A 485 16.57 -18.26 4.31
CA VAL A 485 17.84 -18.10 5.02
C VAL A 485 17.78 -16.98 6.05
N LEU A 486 17.25 -15.81 5.68
CA LEU A 486 17.25 -14.65 6.57
C LEU A 486 16.30 -14.84 7.76
N PRO A 487 15.03 -15.28 7.60
CA PRO A 487 14.17 -15.54 8.74
C PRO A 487 14.71 -16.63 9.70
N ILE A 488 15.39 -17.65 9.18
CA ILE A 488 16.06 -18.69 10.00
C ILE A 488 17.11 -18.07 10.91
N LEU A 489 17.98 -17.19 10.37
CA LEU A 489 19.03 -16.53 11.14
C LEU A 489 18.49 -15.62 12.26
N LEU A 490 17.23 -15.21 12.18
CA LEU A 490 16.58 -14.33 13.16
C LEU A 490 15.85 -15.08 14.27
N SER A 491 15.19 -16.19 13.94
CA SER A 491 14.22 -16.88 14.81
C SER A 491 14.40 -18.39 14.78
N TYR A 492 14.44 -19.00 15.97
CA TYR A 492 14.58 -20.45 16.09
C TYR A 492 13.31 -21.19 15.64
N ARG A 493 12.13 -20.58 15.76
CA ARG A 493 10.89 -21.16 15.25
C ARG A 493 10.87 -21.21 13.72
N ASN A 494 11.52 -20.25 13.04
CA ASN A 494 11.65 -20.28 11.58
C ASN A 494 12.56 -21.43 11.14
N PHE A 495 13.65 -21.69 11.86
CA PHE A 495 14.47 -22.89 11.63
C PHE A 495 13.64 -24.17 11.83
N TYR A 496 12.93 -24.27 12.95
CA TYR A 496 12.11 -25.45 13.26
C TYR A 496 11.02 -25.71 12.20
N ALA A 497 10.32 -24.66 11.77
CA ALA A 497 9.31 -24.75 10.71
C ALA A 497 9.91 -25.20 9.37
N TYR A 498 11.10 -24.70 9.04
CA TYR A 498 11.84 -25.12 7.85
C TYR A 498 12.28 -26.59 7.95
N ASP A 499 12.83 -27.04 9.07
CA ASP A 499 13.25 -28.44 9.29
C ASP A 499 12.05 -29.41 9.17
N CYS A 500 10.89 -29.03 9.70
CA CYS A 500 9.67 -29.84 9.65
C CYS A 500 8.95 -29.86 8.28
N ARG A 501 9.39 -29.05 7.30
CA ARG A 501 8.65 -28.82 6.05
C ARG A 501 8.31 -30.09 5.27
N GLU A 502 9.24 -31.05 5.23
CA GLU A 502 9.06 -32.30 4.47
C GLU A 502 8.05 -33.23 5.15
N GLN A 503 8.01 -33.23 6.48
CA GLN A 503 7.03 -34.00 7.26
C GLN A 503 5.63 -33.40 7.10
N THR A 504 5.51 -32.08 7.17
CA THR A 504 4.23 -31.37 6.96
C THR A 504 3.70 -31.58 5.53
N ALA A 505 4.57 -31.54 4.52
CA ALA A 505 4.19 -31.80 3.12
C ALA A 505 3.75 -33.26 2.89
N ALA A 506 4.36 -34.22 3.60
CA ALA A 506 3.94 -35.63 3.55
C ALA A 506 2.56 -35.85 4.18
N VAL A 507 2.30 -35.27 5.35
CA VAL A 507 1.00 -35.37 6.05
C VAL A 507 -0.13 -34.70 5.24
N ALA A 508 0.14 -33.55 4.63
CA ALA A 508 -0.84 -32.86 3.78
C ALA A 508 -1.21 -33.68 2.53
N ASN A 509 -0.27 -34.40 1.93
CA ASN A 509 -0.56 -35.25 0.77
C ASN A 509 -1.38 -36.50 1.13
N ASP A 510 -1.26 -37.01 2.37
CA ASP A 510 -2.04 -38.16 2.85
C ASP A 510 -3.48 -37.80 3.23
N GLU A 511 -3.80 -36.54 3.55
CA GLU A 511 -5.18 -36.08 3.81
C GLU A 511 -6.03 -35.91 2.53
N TYR A 512 -5.41 -35.83 1.36
CA TYR A 512 -6.08 -35.73 0.05
C TYR A 512 -6.00 -37.03 -0.79
N ALA A 513 -5.47 -38.11 -0.22
CA ALA A 513 -5.44 -39.46 -0.81
C ALA A 513 -6.51 -40.37 -0.19
#